data_AF-A0A3C1VJA8-F1
#
_entry.id   AF-A0A3C1VJA8-F1
#
_cell.length_a   1.000
_cell.length_b   1.000
_cell.length_c   1.000
_cell.angle_alpha   90.00
_cell.angle_beta   90.00
_cell.angle_gamma   90.00
#
_symmetry.space_group_name_H-M   'P 1'
#
loop_
_entity.id
_entity.type
_entity.pdbx_description
1 polymer ?
#
loop_
_entity_poly.entity_id
_entity_poly.type
_entity_poly.pdbx_seq_one_letter_code
_entity_poly.pdbx_strand_id
1 'polypeptide(L)'
;MRRNFLTCFLSVAIFVWLANGFSLAAAPLTATVSPPAPAETGYFKLGTTKNPAGHEISVNSRSLLFDGQPVFPVLGEFHYSRCPQAEWRDELKLQSVGIVNQVEFGKQICSHPRSHEE
;
A
#
# COMPACT_ATOMS: atom_id res chain seq x y z
N MET A 1 52.20 7.17 -55.63
CA MET A 1 51.49 8.03 -54.67
C MET A 1 50.22 7.43 -54.04
N ARG A 2 49.83 6.17 -54.30
CA ARG A 2 48.56 5.59 -53.80
C ARG A 2 48.66 4.73 -52.53
N ARG A 3 49.88 4.47 -52.04
CA ARG A 3 50.14 3.49 -50.96
C ARG A 3 50.05 4.09 -49.53
N ASN A 4 50.14 5.42 -49.39
CA ASN A 4 50.14 6.11 -48.09
C ASN A 4 48.73 6.50 -47.60
N PHE A 5 47.76 6.60 -48.51
CA PHE A 5 46.37 6.90 -48.13
C PHE A 5 45.69 5.68 -47.48
N LEU A 6 45.90 4.49 -48.05
CA LEU A 6 45.30 3.25 -47.55
C LEU A 6 45.78 2.88 -46.14
N THR A 7 47.05 3.15 -45.83
CA THR A 7 47.63 2.92 -44.50
C THR A 7 47.08 3.88 -43.44
N CYS A 8 46.78 5.15 -43.78
CA CYS A 8 46.13 6.07 -42.85
C CYS A 8 44.68 5.66 -42.56
N PHE A 9 43.93 5.24 -43.57
CA PHE A 9 42.53 4.79 -43.39
C PHE A 9 42.42 3.53 -42.54
N LEU A 10 43.32 2.55 -42.71
CA LEU A 10 43.37 1.36 -41.85
C LEU A 10 43.70 1.71 -40.40
N SER A 11 44.67 2.60 -40.16
CA SER A 11 45.05 3.01 -38.80
C SER A 11 43.93 3.75 -38.07
N VAL A 12 43.19 4.63 -38.75
CA VAL A 12 42.04 5.34 -38.17
C VAL A 12 40.89 4.38 -37.89
N ALA A 13 40.61 3.43 -38.80
CA ALA A 13 39.57 2.43 -38.61
C ALA A 13 39.85 1.51 -37.40
N ILE A 14 41.11 1.10 -37.22
CA ILE A 14 41.54 0.30 -36.05
C ILE A 14 41.39 1.11 -34.75
N PHE A 15 41.72 2.40 -34.76
CA PHE A 15 41.60 3.26 -33.58
C PHE A 15 40.13 3.49 -33.18
N VAL A 16 39.24 3.69 -34.15
CA VAL A 16 37.79 3.81 -33.93
C VAL A 16 37.21 2.49 -33.41
N TRP A 17 37.68 1.34 -33.91
CA TRP A 17 37.26 0.02 -33.42
C TRP A 17 37.66 -0.21 -31.96
N LEU A 18 38.87 0.20 -31.56
CA LEU A 18 39.35 0.07 -30.18
C LEU A 18 38.61 1.00 -29.20
N ALA A 19 38.15 2.17 -29.65
CA ALA A 19 37.46 3.15 -28.82
C ALA A 19 35.97 2.82 -28.53
N ASN A 20 35.33 1.96 -29.35
CA ASN A 20 33.90 1.66 -29.24
C ASN A 20 33.57 0.42 -28.38
N GLY A 21 34.58 -0.27 -27.82
CA GLY A 21 34.39 -1.59 -27.20
C GLY A 21 34.05 -1.61 -25.70
N PHE A 22 34.12 -0.49 -24.97
CA PHE A 22 34.00 -0.51 -23.51
C PHE A 22 32.71 0.13 -23.02
N SER A 23 31.70 -0.71 -22.73
CA SER A 23 30.52 -0.34 -21.96
C SER A 23 30.66 -0.88 -20.53
N LEU A 24 30.89 0.03 -19.56
CA LEU A 24 30.91 -0.31 -18.14
C LEU A 24 29.49 -0.20 -17.57
N ALA A 25 28.78 -1.34 -17.48
CA ALA A 25 27.54 -1.44 -16.75
C ALA A 25 27.83 -1.89 -15.31
N ALA A 26 27.20 -1.26 -14.31
CA ALA A 26 27.31 -1.71 -12.92
C ALA A 26 26.70 -3.10 -12.76
N ALA A 27 27.36 -3.97 -11.99
CA ALA A 27 26.80 -5.28 -11.65
C ALA A 27 25.55 -5.09 -10.75
N PRO A 28 24.49 -5.90 -10.94
CA PRO A 28 23.30 -5.82 -10.11
C PRO A 28 23.63 -6.14 -8.65
N LEU A 29 23.24 -5.26 -7.74
CA LEU A 29 23.32 -5.52 -6.31
C LEU A 29 22.15 -6.41 -5.90
N THR A 30 22.45 -7.59 -5.36
CA THR A 30 21.42 -8.52 -4.89
C THR A 30 21.39 -8.51 -3.37
N ALA A 31 20.21 -8.35 -2.78
CA ALA A 31 19.99 -8.50 -1.35
C ALA A 31 19.13 -9.73 -1.10
N THR A 32 19.54 -10.58 -0.15
CA THR A 32 18.77 -11.75 0.26
C THR A 32 17.89 -11.37 1.44
N VAL A 33 16.57 -11.51 1.28
CA VAL A 33 15.60 -11.31 2.37
C VAL A 33 15.19 -12.68 2.91
N SER A 34 15.38 -12.90 4.21
CA SER A 34 14.90 -14.11 4.87
C SER A 34 13.39 -14.02 5.14
N PRO A 35 12.64 -15.13 5.08
CA PRO A 35 11.27 -15.15 5.55
C PRO A 35 11.18 -14.67 7.01
N PRO A 36 10.17 -13.86 7.37
CA PRO A 36 9.94 -13.52 8.76
C PRO A 36 9.53 -14.76 9.55
N ALA A 37 9.73 -14.74 10.88
CA ALA A 37 9.25 -15.79 11.77
C ALA A 37 7.73 -16.03 11.61
N PRO A 38 7.13 -17.10 12.13
CA PRO A 38 5.67 -17.23 12.17
C PRO A 38 5.01 -16.09 12.96
N ALA A 39 3.75 -15.78 12.65
CA ALA A 39 2.96 -14.86 13.46
C ALA A 39 2.61 -15.51 14.81
N GLU A 40 2.68 -14.75 15.89
CA GLU A 40 2.35 -15.25 17.23
C GLU A 40 0.84 -15.15 17.48
N THR A 41 0.29 -16.08 18.25
CA THR A 41 -1.15 -16.21 18.52
C THR A 41 -1.43 -16.55 19.98
N GLY A 42 -2.66 -16.34 20.45
CA GLY A 42 -3.14 -16.88 21.74
C GLY A 42 -2.87 -16.03 22.98
N TYR A 43 -2.24 -14.87 22.84
CA TYR A 43 -1.94 -13.96 23.95
C TYR A 43 -2.89 -12.75 24.03
N PHE A 44 -3.69 -12.49 22.99
CA PHE A 44 -4.74 -11.47 23.01
C PHE A 44 -6.03 -12.00 23.66
N LYS A 45 -6.55 -11.29 24.65
CA LYS A 45 -7.79 -11.64 25.36
C LYS A 45 -8.99 -10.89 24.77
N LEU A 46 -9.51 -11.38 23.64
CA LEU A 46 -10.57 -10.71 22.87
C LEU A 46 -12.01 -11.01 23.38
N GLY A 47 -12.17 -12.01 24.24
CA GLY A 47 -13.51 -12.50 24.62
C GLY A 47 -14.13 -13.35 23.51
N THR A 48 -15.42 -13.15 23.24
CA THR A 48 -16.14 -13.90 22.19
C THR A 48 -15.76 -13.40 20.81
N THR A 49 -15.10 -14.26 20.03
CA THR A 49 -14.63 -13.93 18.67
C THR A 49 -15.62 -14.31 17.57
N LYS A 50 -16.59 -15.18 17.88
CA LYS A 50 -17.57 -15.70 16.91
C LYS A 50 -18.92 -15.02 17.04
N ASN A 51 -19.46 -14.58 15.91
CA ASN A 51 -20.83 -14.09 15.87
C ASN A 51 -21.84 -15.28 15.79
N PRO A 52 -23.15 -15.03 15.98
CA PRO A 52 -24.17 -16.09 15.91
C PRO A 52 -24.27 -16.80 14.55
N ALA A 53 -23.79 -16.17 13.47
CA ALA A 53 -23.73 -16.76 12.13
C ALA A 53 -22.48 -17.66 11.93
N GLY A 54 -21.59 -17.71 12.91
CA GLY A 54 -20.38 -18.55 12.88
C GLY A 54 -19.12 -17.88 12.36
N HIS A 55 -19.21 -16.63 11.87
CA HIS A 55 -18.03 -15.87 11.43
C HIS A 55 -17.16 -15.48 12.62
N GLU A 56 -15.84 -15.51 12.42
CA GLU A 56 -14.86 -15.24 13.45
C GLU A 56 -14.00 -14.02 13.12
N ILE A 57 -13.90 -13.08 14.08
CA ILE A 57 -12.90 -12.02 14.08
C ILE A 57 -11.86 -12.35 15.14
N SER A 58 -10.62 -12.57 14.71
CA SER A 58 -9.48 -12.86 15.60
C SER A 58 -8.27 -12.00 15.22
N VAL A 59 -7.20 -12.06 16.01
CA VAL A 59 -5.95 -11.33 15.73
C VAL A 59 -4.73 -12.22 15.99
N ASN A 60 -3.64 -11.93 15.29
CA ASN A 60 -2.30 -12.44 15.60
C ASN A 60 -1.33 -11.26 15.76
N SER A 61 -0.03 -11.52 15.90
CA SER A 61 0.98 -10.45 16.07
C SER A 61 1.14 -9.50 14.88
N ARG A 62 0.44 -9.72 13.76
CA ARG A 62 0.63 -9.00 12.49
C ARG A 62 -0.64 -8.46 11.87
N SER A 63 -1.78 -9.07 12.12
CA SER A 63 -3.00 -8.79 11.36
C SER A 63 -4.26 -9.07 12.16
N LEU A 64 -5.32 -8.37 11.79
CA LEU A 64 -6.68 -8.80 12.05
C LEU A 64 -7.02 -9.93 11.07
N LEU A 65 -7.75 -10.93 11.56
CA LEU A 65 -8.14 -12.10 10.80
C LEU A 65 -9.67 -12.15 10.73
N PHE A 66 -10.21 -12.23 9.52
CA PHE A 66 -11.62 -12.51 9.28
C PHE A 66 -11.72 -13.94 8.73
N ASP A 67 -12.38 -14.84 9.47
CA ASP A 67 -12.45 -16.28 9.15
C ASP A 67 -11.07 -16.89 8.83
N GLY A 68 -10.06 -16.50 9.63
CA GLY A 68 -8.68 -16.97 9.51
C GLY A 68 -7.86 -16.30 8.40
N GLN A 69 -8.46 -15.43 7.58
CA GLN A 69 -7.74 -14.70 6.52
C GLN A 69 -7.25 -13.33 7.01
N PRO A 70 -5.98 -12.97 6.77
CA PRO A 70 -5.46 -11.66 7.14
C PRO A 70 -6.15 -10.55 6.35
N VAL A 71 -6.67 -9.56 7.07
CA VAL A 71 -7.31 -8.39 6.50
C VAL A 71 -6.67 -7.11 7.04
N PHE A 72 -6.59 -6.11 6.18
CA PHE A 72 -6.26 -4.75 6.56
C PHE A 72 -7.55 -3.93 6.47
N PRO A 73 -8.16 -3.53 7.60
CA PRO A 73 -9.41 -2.79 7.57
C PRO A 73 -9.15 -1.39 7.03
N VAL A 74 -9.74 -1.08 5.88
CA VAL A 74 -9.82 0.30 5.38
C VAL A 74 -11.10 0.90 5.98
N LEU A 75 -10.90 1.86 6.88
CA LEU A 75 -11.95 2.49 7.67
C LEU A 75 -12.42 3.78 7.00
N GLY A 76 -13.72 4.03 7.03
CA GLY A 76 -14.34 5.31 6.72
C GLY A 76 -15.07 5.86 7.93
N GLU A 77 -15.27 7.17 7.97
CA GLU A 77 -16.02 7.85 9.02
C GLU A 77 -17.34 8.37 8.46
N PHE A 78 -18.46 8.06 9.14
CA PHE A 78 -19.77 8.58 8.77
C PHE A 78 -20.49 9.19 9.97
N HIS A 79 -20.79 10.49 9.88
CA HIS A 79 -21.57 11.21 10.88
C HIS A 79 -23.05 11.17 10.52
N TYR A 80 -23.78 10.21 11.06
CA TYR A 80 -25.21 10.04 10.78
C TYR A 80 -26.05 11.28 11.13
N SER A 81 -25.60 12.11 12.08
CA SER A 81 -26.29 13.36 12.46
C SER A 81 -26.18 14.47 11.41
N ARG A 82 -25.27 14.34 10.44
CA ARG A 82 -25.05 15.32 9.37
C ARG A 82 -25.67 14.90 8.04
N CYS A 83 -26.21 13.69 7.96
CA CYS A 83 -26.82 13.13 6.75
C CYS A 83 -28.29 12.78 7.06
N PRO A 84 -29.28 13.23 6.27
CA PRO A 84 -30.66 12.81 6.44
C PRO A 84 -30.78 11.29 6.40
N GLN A 85 -31.62 10.71 7.27
CA GLN A 85 -31.75 9.26 7.40
C GLN A 85 -32.10 8.54 6.09
N ALA A 86 -32.90 9.19 5.23
CA ALA A 86 -33.28 8.65 3.93
C ALA A 86 -32.08 8.45 3.00
N GLU A 87 -30.99 9.21 3.18
CA GLU A 87 -29.81 9.23 2.31
C GLU A 87 -28.69 8.31 2.81
N TRP A 88 -28.74 7.87 4.09
CA TRP A 88 -27.68 7.05 4.70
C TRP A 88 -27.28 5.85 3.86
N ARG A 89 -28.26 5.15 3.29
CA ARG A 89 -28.00 3.92 2.54
C ARG A 89 -27.19 4.20 1.27
N ASP A 90 -27.42 5.31 0.61
CA ASP A 90 -26.72 5.63 -0.63
C ASP A 90 -25.34 6.22 -0.33
N GLU A 91 -25.21 7.03 0.71
CA GLU A 91 -23.91 7.52 1.20
C GLU A 91 -22.99 6.38 1.68
N LEU A 92 -23.53 5.42 2.46
CA LEU A 92 -22.75 4.26 2.92
C LEU A 92 -22.33 3.35 1.76
N LYS A 93 -23.15 3.23 0.70
CA LYS A 93 -22.75 2.50 -0.50
C LYS A 93 -21.59 3.19 -1.21
N LEU A 94 -21.64 4.51 -1.40
CA LEU A 94 -20.55 5.26 -2.03
C LEU A 94 -19.22 5.04 -1.30
N GLN A 95 -19.24 5.00 0.03
CA GLN A 95 -18.05 4.68 0.82
C GLN A 95 -17.54 3.26 0.57
N SER A 96 -18.43 2.27 0.47
CA SER A 96 -18.05 0.87 0.21
C SER A 96 -17.41 0.63 -1.16
N VAL A 97 -17.72 1.46 -2.15
CA VAL A 97 -17.09 1.39 -3.49
C VAL A 97 -15.65 1.94 -3.44
N GLY A 98 -15.34 2.79 -2.46
CA GLY A 98 -14.05 3.47 -2.29
C GLY A 98 -12.96 2.70 -1.55
N ILE A 99 -13.05 1.36 -1.45
CA ILE A 99 -12.13 0.46 -0.71
C ILE A 99 -12.48 0.33 0.79
N VAL A 100 -13.40 1.14 1.33
CA VAL A 100 -13.78 1.10 2.75
C VAL A 100 -14.62 -0.15 3.05
N ASN A 101 -14.10 -1.02 3.92
CA ASN A 101 -14.77 -2.27 4.32
C ASN A 101 -15.37 -2.20 5.74
N GLN A 102 -15.13 -1.11 6.47
CA GLN A 102 -15.62 -0.88 7.83
C GLN A 102 -15.90 0.63 8.00
N VAL A 103 -17.02 0.99 8.62
CA VAL A 103 -17.40 2.41 8.85
C VAL A 103 -17.57 2.68 10.33
N GLU A 104 -16.87 3.69 10.84
CA GLU A 104 -17.07 4.21 12.18
C GLU A 104 -18.19 5.24 12.18
N PHE A 105 -19.18 5.05 13.06
CA PHE A 105 -20.29 5.98 13.24
C PHE A 105 -19.99 6.96 14.38
N GLY A 106 -19.70 8.21 14.01
CA GLY A 106 -19.49 9.30 14.96
C GLY A 106 -20.78 10.05 15.26
N LYS A 107 -21.01 10.41 16.53
CA LYS A 107 -21.93 11.49 16.91
C LYS A 107 -21.11 12.75 17.10
N GLN A 108 -21.36 13.78 16.29
CA GLN A 108 -20.75 15.09 16.54
C GLN A 108 -21.32 15.65 17.85
N ILE A 109 -20.50 15.71 18.90
CA ILE A 109 -20.82 16.47 20.10
C ILE A 109 -20.66 17.94 19.73
N CYS A 110 -21.76 18.71 19.75
CA CYS A 110 -21.72 20.12 19.43
C CYS A 110 -20.65 20.84 20.27
N SER A 111 -19.58 21.32 19.64
CA SER A 111 -18.75 22.36 20.25
C SER A 111 -19.62 23.61 20.32
N HIS A 112 -19.95 24.06 21.54
CA HIS A 112 -20.58 25.35 21.80
C HIS A 112 -19.93 26.42 20.90
N PRO A 113 -20.69 27.24 20.14
CA PRO A 113 -20.08 28.37 19.47
C PRO A 113 -19.52 29.29 20.56
N ARG A 114 -18.20 29.47 20.58
CA ARG A 114 -17.59 30.53 21.37
C ARG A 114 -18.05 31.84 20.74
N SER A 115 -19.02 32.50 21.37
CA SER A 115 -19.48 33.83 20.97
C SER A 115 -18.29 34.77 20.96
N HIS A 116 -17.80 35.10 19.78
CA HIS A 116 -17.02 36.31 19.54
C HIS A 116 -17.88 37.18 18.64
N GLU A 117 -18.71 38.00 19.26
CA GLU A 117 -19.22 39.23 18.66
C GLU A 117 -18.96 40.37 19.65
N GLU A 118 -18.34 41.40 19.09
CA GLU A 118 -18.03 42.74 19.59
C GLU A 118 -19.30 43.58 19.73
#